data_AF-A0A6A4VTN7-F1
#
_entry.id   AF-A0A6A4VTN7-F1
#
_cell.length_a   1.000
_cell.length_b   1.000
_cell.length_c   1.000
_cell.angle_alpha   90.00
_cell.angle_beta   90.00
_cell.angle_gamma   90.00
#
_symmetry.space_group_name_H-M   'P 1'
#
loop_
_entity.id
_entity.type
_entity.pdbx_description
1 polymer ?
#
loop_
_entity_poly.entity_id
_entity_poly.type
_entity_poly.pdbx_seq_one_letter_code
_entity_poly.pdbx_strand_id
1 'polypeptide(L)'
;MSVRPLEDVWEVRGLPVVGDPSDPGQVTASGPRAVSSSDLRAAADDGGGVVGRVAIIRKQRFVRLEQERRREMRLVESRIEQVAVEEARRMTKLLGYGEDDLVRWKRRIEPQHFNTYSAADFTTLMEDLHAIYRARQEIIADCFSRQMSLEAERTARLRDVFKKYHPLLTRAFHKMPAEVEEQLELEAVALNEMILSNLRQYAELRFNRLTAEVEAKQKLKNLWKVRRDAWRTLNILQAEKRLSEYLRAAAVESHVEASLAELETCMDTVWQHYREHVTGLPDLFLKHVTDESVDEWQDQAYEILNSMSTMVTAHCKSYRRLYLDLENAWYEQLDKVGDDLVHR
;
A
#
# COMPACT_ATOMS: atom_id res chain seq x y z
N MET A 1 13.34 9.13 -17.50
CA MET A 1 13.37 7.65 -17.51
C MET A 1 12.10 7.17 -18.18
N SER A 2 12.22 6.66 -19.41
CA SER A 2 11.10 6.32 -20.29
C SER A 2 10.32 5.13 -19.74
N VAL A 3 9.02 5.34 -19.48
CA VAL A 3 8.06 4.31 -19.05
C VAL A 3 7.63 3.55 -20.30
N ARG A 4 8.02 2.28 -20.41
CA ARG A 4 7.53 1.40 -21.50
C ARG A 4 6.07 0.99 -21.24
N PRO A 5 5.25 0.82 -22.28
CA PRO A 5 3.86 0.36 -22.15
C PRO A 5 3.81 -1.10 -21.65
N LEU A 6 2.76 -1.43 -20.90
CA LEU A 6 2.50 -2.76 -20.31
C LEU A 6 2.22 -3.87 -21.35
N GLU A 7 2.21 -3.53 -22.64
CA GLU A 7 1.95 -4.46 -23.75
C GLU A 7 3.20 -5.26 -24.15
N ASP A 8 4.40 -4.79 -23.76
CA ASP A 8 5.68 -5.42 -24.14
C ASP A 8 6.18 -6.51 -23.16
N VAL A 9 5.42 -6.83 -22.10
CA VAL A 9 5.83 -7.86 -21.10
C VAL A 9 5.30 -9.26 -21.46
N TRP A 10 4.48 -9.36 -22.51
CA TRP A 10 3.92 -10.62 -23.01
C TRP A 10 4.66 -11.20 -24.21
N GLU A 11 5.88 -10.72 -24.51
CA GLU A 11 6.78 -11.46 -25.39
C GLU A 11 7.25 -12.73 -24.67
N VAL A 12 6.53 -13.81 -24.97
CA VAL A 12 6.88 -15.20 -24.73
C VAL A 12 8.33 -15.42 -25.16
N ARG A 13 9.26 -15.29 -24.21
CA ARG A 13 10.65 -15.71 -24.39
C ARG A 13 10.68 -17.22 -24.56
N GLY A 14 10.81 -17.63 -25.82
CA GLY A 14 11.59 -18.79 -26.23
C GLY A 14 11.11 -20.13 -25.72
N LEU A 15 9.97 -20.59 -26.26
CA LEU A 15 9.93 -22.00 -26.68
C LEU A 15 11.09 -22.22 -27.68
N PRO A 16 11.80 -23.35 -27.65
CA PRO A 16 12.76 -23.64 -28.71
C PRO A 16 12.02 -23.67 -30.05
N VAL A 17 12.41 -22.73 -30.92
CA VAL A 17 12.03 -22.67 -32.33
C VAL A 17 12.53 -23.96 -32.98
N VAL A 18 11.59 -24.85 -33.27
CA VAL A 18 11.74 -25.83 -34.34
C VAL A 18 11.83 -25.02 -35.64
N GLY A 19 12.92 -25.21 -36.38
CA GLY A 19 13.41 -24.32 -37.44
C GLY A 19 12.42 -23.97 -38.57
N ASP A 20 12.71 -22.80 -39.14
CA ASP A 20 12.11 -22.15 -40.32
C ASP A 20 12.13 -23.03 -41.59
N PRO A 21 11.04 -23.12 -42.39
CA PRO A 21 10.90 -24.10 -43.48
C PRO A 21 11.26 -23.51 -44.86
N SER A 22 12.39 -22.82 -45.00
CA SER A 22 12.84 -22.31 -46.32
C SER A 22 14.34 -22.51 -46.53
N ASP A 23 14.63 -23.46 -47.43
CA ASP A 23 15.91 -23.86 -48.04
C ASP A 23 16.81 -24.91 -47.34
N PRO A 24 17.41 -25.85 -48.11
CA PRO A 24 16.94 -27.23 -48.11
C PRO A 24 18.08 -28.22 -47.86
N GLY A 25 18.08 -28.83 -46.68
CA GLY A 25 18.98 -29.93 -46.33
C GLY A 25 18.20 -31.23 -46.17
N GLN A 26 18.07 -31.97 -47.27
CA GLN A 26 17.61 -33.37 -47.40
C GLN A 26 17.23 -34.09 -46.08
N VAL A 27 15.97 -33.99 -45.67
CA VAL A 27 15.34 -35.06 -44.89
C VAL A 27 13.99 -35.33 -45.53
N THR A 28 13.96 -36.37 -46.34
CA THR A 28 12.77 -36.82 -47.05
C THR A 28 11.66 -37.11 -46.06
N ALA A 29 10.59 -36.33 -46.13
CA ALA A 29 9.32 -36.62 -45.49
C ALA A 29 8.76 -37.91 -46.10
N SER A 30 9.11 -39.04 -45.50
CA SER A 30 8.38 -40.30 -45.67
C SER A 30 7.57 -40.51 -44.41
N GLY A 31 6.35 -39.94 -44.37
CA GLY A 31 5.34 -40.44 -43.45
C GLY A 31 5.16 -41.95 -43.70
N PRO A 32 4.82 -42.77 -42.69
CA PRO A 32 4.63 -44.19 -42.91
C PRO A 32 3.49 -44.37 -43.91
N ARG A 33 3.88 -44.71 -45.15
CA ARG A 33 2.98 -45.01 -46.25
C ARG A 33 2.04 -46.11 -45.75
N ALA A 34 0.73 -45.87 -45.81
CA ALA A 34 -0.24 -46.93 -45.58
C ALA A 34 0.10 -48.06 -46.56
N VAL A 35 0.51 -49.19 -46.01
CA VAL A 35 0.92 -50.38 -46.76
C VAL A 35 -0.26 -50.76 -47.65
N SER A 36 -0.04 -50.64 -48.96
CA SER A 36 -1.06 -50.84 -49.98
C SER A 36 -1.42 -52.33 -50.04
N SER A 37 -2.63 -52.66 -50.53
CA SER A 37 -3.01 -54.05 -50.84
C SER A 37 -1.99 -54.77 -51.75
N SER A 38 -1.15 -54.02 -52.48
CA SER A 38 -0.04 -54.55 -53.27
C SER A 38 1.11 -55.11 -52.41
N ASP A 39 1.39 -54.49 -51.28
CA ASP A 39 2.52 -54.85 -50.42
C ASP A 39 2.19 -56.10 -49.59
N LEU A 40 0.90 -56.32 -49.29
CA LEU A 40 0.37 -57.56 -48.72
C LEU A 40 0.39 -58.73 -49.72
N ARG A 41 0.37 -58.45 -51.04
CA ARG A 41 0.53 -59.47 -52.09
C ARG A 41 2.00 -59.83 -52.33
N ALA A 42 2.90 -58.86 -52.27
CA ALA A 42 4.34 -59.12 -52.39
C ALA A 42 4.87 -60.03 -51.26
N ALA A 43 4.35 -59.89 -50.03
CA ALA A 43 4.68 -60.79 -48.92
C ALA A 43 4.01 -62.18 -49.02
N ALA A 44 3.05 -62.38 -49.93
CA ALA A 44 2.40 -63.67 -50.17
C ALA A 44 3.14 -64.52 -51.21
N ASP A 45 3.86 -63.89 -52.14
CA ASP A 45 4.63 -64.58 -53.19
C ASP A 45 6.00 -65.08 -52.71
N ASP A 46 6.51 -64.54 -51.60
CA ASP A 46 7.88 -64.80 -51.13
C ASP A 46 7.93 -65.77 -49.94
N GLY A 47 7.28 -66.94 -50.04
CA GLY A 47 7.50 -68.12 -49.18
C GLY A 47 7.39 -67.96 -47.64
N GLY A 48 7.06 -66.78 -47.13
CA GLY A 48 6.99 -66.43 -45.74
C GLY A 48 5.66 -66.89 -45.17
N GLY A 49 5.66 -68.07 -44.54
CA GLY A 49 4.50 -68.63 -43.87
C GLY A 49 3.82 -67.66 -42.89
N VAL A 50 2.64 -68.06 -42.41
CA VAL A 50 1.75 -67.36 -41.46
C VAL A 50 2.46 -66.45 -40.43
N VAL A 51 3.63 -66.86 -39.95
CA VAL A 51 4.55 -66.10 -39.07
C VAL A 51 4.88 -64.69 -39.57
N GLY A 52 5.22 -64.51 -40.85
CA GLY A 52 5.56 -63.19 -41.43
C GLY A 52 4.37 -62.23 -41.46
N ARG A 53 3.17 -62.75 -41.79
CA ARG A 53 1.92 -61.97 -41.77
C ARG A 53 1.52 -61.56 -40.36
N VAL A 54 1.73 -62.44 -39.37
CA VAL A 54 1.46 -62.14 -37.95
C VAL A 54 2.38 -61.04 -37.43
N ALA A 55 3.65 -61.02 -37.83
CA ALA A 55 4.60 -59.96 -37.44
C ALA A 55 4.19 -58.58 -37.99
N ILE A 56 3.76 -58.51 -39.26
CA ILE A 56 3.27 -57.28 -39.90
C ILE A 56 2.01 -56.76 -39.18
N ILE A 57 1.05 -57.64 -38.89
CA ILE A 57 -0.19 -57.26 -38.18
C ILE A 57 0.10 -56.73 -36.76
N ARG A 58 1.04 -57.36 -36.03
CA ARG A 58 1.46 -56.90 -34.69
C ARG A 58 2.13 -55.52 -34.76
N LYS A 59 3.02 -55.29 -35.74
CA LYS A 59 3.65 -53.98 -35.97
C LYS A 59 2.62 -52.89 -36.26
N GLN A 60 1.65 -53.16 -37.13
CA GLN A 60 0.57 -52.21 -37.43
C GLN A 60 -0.29 -51.91 -36.19
N ARG A 61 -0.60 -52.93 -35.39
CA ARG A 61 -1.35 -52.75 -34.13
C ARG A 61 -0.58 -51.91 -33.13
N PHE A 62 0.74 -52.13 -32.99
CA PHE A 62 1.60 -51.33 -32.12
C PHE A 62 1.61 -49.85 -32.53
N VAL A 63 1.88 -49.57 -33.82
CA VAL A 63 1.91 -48.19 -34.34
C VAL A 63 0.57 -47.49 -34.12
N ARG A 64 -0.54 -48.20 -34.35
CA ARG A 64 -1.88 -47.66 -34.11
C ARG A 64 -2.11 -47.31 -32.63
N LEU A 65 -1.76 -48.21 -31.71
CA LEU A 65 -1.91 -47.97 -30.27
C LEU A 65 -1.03 -46.81 -29.79
N GLU A 66 0.18 -46.67 -30.33
CA GLU A 66 1.07 -45.53 -30.02
C GLU A 66 0.48 -44.21 -30.51
N GLN A 67 -0.10 -44.19 -31.71
CA GLN A 67 -0.80 -43.02 -32.25
C GLN A 67 -2.04 -42.65 -31.41
N GLU A 68 -2.83 -43.64 -31.00
CA GLU A 68 -4.00 -43.45 -30.14
C GLU A 68 -3.59 -42.88 -28.77
N ARG A 69 -2.55 -43.43 -28.14
CA ARG A 69 -2.00 -42.91 -26.88
C ARG A 69 -1.53 -41.46 -27.01
N ARG A 70 -0.71 -41.14 -28.03
CA ARG A 70 -0.24 -39.76 -28.27
C ARG A 70 -1.39 -38.80 -28.55
N ARG A 71 -2.45 -39.27 -29.22
CA ARG A 71 -3.66 -38.46 -29.45
C ARG A 71 -4.39 -38.17 -28.14
N GLU A 72 -4.55 -39.17 -27.26
CA GLU A 72 -5.15 -38.96 -25.94
C GLU A 72 -4.32 -38.03 -25.07
N MET A 73 -2.98 -38.14 -25.08
CA MET A 73 -2.11 -37.20 -24.36
C MET A 73 -2.27 -35.76 -24.84
N ARG A 74 -2.26 -35.53 -26.16
CA ARG A 74 -2.49 -34.20 -26.73
C ARG A 74 -3.86 -33.62 -26.34
N LEU A 75 -4.89 -34.46 -26.22
CA LEU A 75 -6.21 -34.03 -25.78
C LEU A 75 -6.20 -33.63 -24.29
N VAL A 76 -5.46 -34.36 -23.45
CA VAL A 76 -5.26 -33.98 -22.03
C VAL A 76 -4.55 -32.63 -21.96
N GLU A 77 -3.43 -32.47 -22.67
CA GLU A 77 -2.66 -31.22 -22.69
C GLU A 77 -3.51 -30.04 -23.16
N SER A 78 -4.17 -30.18 -24.31
CA SER A 78 -5.01 -29.13 -24.89
C SER A 78 -6.14 -28.70 -23.95
N ARG A 79 -6.77 -29.65 -23.24
CA ARG A 79 -7.85 -29.34 -22.30
C ARG A 79 -7.33 -28.60 -21.08
N ILE A 80 -6.20 -29.05 -20.51
CA ILE A 80 -5.60 -28.38 -19.34
C ILE A 80 -5.14 -26.97 -19.71
N GLU A 81 -4.52 -26.79 -20.87
CA GLU A 81 -4.10 -25.47 -21.36
C GLU A 81 -5.27 -24.52 -21.56
N GLN A 82 -6.40 -24.98 -22.10
CA GLN A 82 -7.61 -24.15 -22.22
C GLN A 82 -8.09 -23.64 -20.86
N VAL A 83 -8.18 -24.53 -19.87
CA VAL A 83 -8.62 -24.14 -18.52
C VAL A 83 -7.59 -23.21 -17.86
N ALA A 84 -6.29 -23.45 -18.06
CA ALA A 84 -5.24 -22.58 -17.54
C ALA A 84 -5.33 -21.15 -18.12
N VAL A 85 -5.59 -21.03 -19.43
CA VAL A 85 -5.79 -19.73 -20.10
C VAL A 85 -7.06 -19.03 -19.59
N GLU A 86 -8.15 -19.77 -19.37
CA GLU A 86 -9.39 -19.22 -18.81
C GLU A 86 -9.18 -18.68 -17.39
N GLU A 87 -8.48 -19.43 -16.53
CA GLU A 87 -8.14 -18.98 -15.18
C GLU A 87 -7.22 -17.75 -15.20
N ALA A 88 -6.24 -17.70 -16.10
CA ALA A 88 -5.38 -16.52 -16.28
C ALA A 88 -6.21 -15.29 -16.70
N ARG A 89 -7.14 -15.44 -17.65
CA ARG A 89 -8.05 -14.35 -18.06
C ARG A 89 -8.93 -13.88 -16.91
N ARG A 90 -9.48 -14.82 -16.12
CA ARG A 90 -10.30 -14.51 -14.94
C ARG A 90 -9.49 -13.72 -13.92
N MET A 91 -8.25 -14.12 -13.64
CA MET A 91 -7.34 -13.41 -12.74
C MET A 91 -7.07 -11.99 -13.23
N THR A 92 -6.71 -11.80 -14.50
CA THR A 92 -6.44 -10.48 -15.08
C THR A 92 -7.65 -9.56 -14.93
N LYS A 93 -8.86 -10.08 -15.18
CA LYS A 93 -10.10 -9.32 -15.01
C LYS A 93 -10.33 -8.90 -13.56
N LEU A 94 -10.14 -9.81 -12.60
CA LEU A 94 -10.31 -9.51 -11.17
C LEU A 94 -9.29 -8.48 -10.67
N LEU A 95 -8.04 -8.61 -11.10
CA LEU A 95 -7.00 -7.63 -10.76
C LEU A 95 -7.25 -6.27 -11.40
N GLY A 96 -7.84 -6.23 -12.59
CA GLY A 96 -8.26 -5.00 -13.28
C GLY A 96 -9.32 -4.24 -12.49
N TYR A 97 -10.34 -4.90 -11.94
CA TYR A 97 -11.30 -4.24 -11.04
C TYR A 97 -10.63 -3.61 -9.81
N GLY A 98 -9.63 -4.31 -9.25
CA GLY A 98 -8.84 -3.75 -8.14
C GLY A 98 -7.95 -2.57 -8.55
N GLU A 99 -7.61 -2.41 -9.83
CA GLU A 99 -6.89 -1.22 -10.32
C GLU A 99 -7.80 0.01 -10.35
N ASP A 100 -9.07 -0.15 -10.74
CA ASP A 100 -10.05 0.94 -10.66
C ASP A 100 -10.23 1.44 -9.22
N ASP A 101 -10.24 0.52 -8.25
CA ASP A 101 -10.29 0.86 -6.82
C ASP A 101 -9.05 1.65 -6.38
N LEU A 102 -7.85 1.25 -6.83
CA LEU A 102 -6.62 1.99 -6.55
C LEU A 102 -6.62 3.38 -7.19
N VAL A 103 -7.14 3.51 -8.41
CA VAL A 103 -7.28 4.82 -9.09
C VAL A 103 -8.25 5.71 -8.32
N ARG A 104 -9.40 5.19 -7.90
CA ARG A 104 -10.36 5.92 -7.06
C ARG A 104 -9.73 6.35 -5.73
N TRP A 105 -9.03 5.44 -5.07
CA TRP A 105 -8.32 5.73 -3.84
C TRP A 105 -7.26 6.81 -4.04
N LYS A 106 -6.49 6.75 -5.13
CA LYS A 106 -5.46 7.74 -5.43
C LYS A 106 -6.03 9.14 -5.67
N ARG A 107 -7.20 9.26 -6.30
CA ARG A 107 -7.91 10.55 -6.45
C ARG A 107 -8.33 11.10 -5.09
N ARG A 108 -8.81 10.25 -4.18
CA ARG A 108 -9.26 10.68 -2.85
C ARG A 108 -8.15 11.31 -2.03
N ILE A 109 -6.88 10.95 -2.22
CA ILE A 109 -5.74 11.54 -1.47
C ILE A 109 -5.17 12.81 -2.12
N GLU A 110 -5.79 13.34 -3.17
CA GLU A 110 -5.35 14.57 -3.82
C GLU A 110 -5.60 15.81 -2.94
N PRO A 111 -4.71 16.84 -3.01
CA PRO A 111 -4.78 18.02 -2.15
C PRO A 111 -6.12 18.78 -2.20
N GLN A 112 -6.83 18.70 -3.32
CA GLN A 112 -8.13 19.37 -3.51
C GLN A 112 -9.20 18.92 -2.49
N HIS A 113 -9.03 17.76 -1.86
CA HIS A 113 -9.95 17.20 -0.87
C HIS A 113 -9.49 17.44 0.59
N PHE A 114 -8.35 18.10 0.81
CA PHE A 114 -7.78 18.25 2.16
C PHE A 114 -8.67 19.05 3.11
N ASN A 115 -9.35 20.08 2.59
CA ASN A 115 -10.22 20.94 3.40
C ASN A 115 -11.49 20.23 3.88
N THR A 116 -11.85 19.08 3.29
CA THR A 116 -13.05 18.32 3.67
C THR A 116 -12.75 17.13 4.58
N TYR A 117 -11.47 16.84 4.85
CA TYR A 117 -11.07 15.67 5.63
C TYR A 117 -10.68 16.00 7.06
N SER A 118 -11.16 15.16 7.96
CA SER A 118 -10.74 15.05 9.35
C SER A 118 -9.53 14.12 9.52
N ALA A 119 -8.94 14.11 10.72
CA ALA A 119 -7.89 13.15 11.06
C ALA A 119 -8.37 11.69 10.95
N ALA A 120 -9.63 11.43 11.27
CA ALA A 120 -10.23 10.10 11.17
C ALA A 120 -10.31 9.64 9.71
N ASP A 121 -10.63 10.55 8.78
CA ASP A 121 -10.73 10.23 7.35
C ASP A 121 -9.39 9.77 6.75
N PHE A 122 -8.26 10.29 7.24
CA PHE A 122 -6.95 9.80 6.82
C PHE A 122 -6.65 8.39 7.30
N THR A 123 -7.19 8.00 8.46
CA THR A 123 -7.07 6.63 8.99
C THR A 123 -7.94 5.67 8.18
N THR A 124 -9.20 6.04 7.90
CA THR A 124 -10.09 5.23 7.06
C THR A 124 -9.54 5.06 5.65
N LEU A 125 -8.95 6.11 5.05
CA LEU A 125 -8.24 6.01 3.78
C LEU A 125 -7.11 4.98 3.82
N MET A 126 -6.37 4.85 4.91
CA MET A 126 -5.34 3.80 5.00
C MET A 126 -5.92 2.41 5.16
N GLU A 127 -7.00 2.27 5.91
CA GLU A 127 -7.73 1.01 6.04
C GLU A 127 -8.28 0.55 4.69
N ASP A 128 -8.84 1.47 3.89
CA ASP A 128 -9.29 1.23 2.52
C ASP A 128 -8.14 0.71 1.64
N LEU A 129 -6.98 1.36 1.68
CA LEU A 129 -5.79 0.91 0.95
C LEU A 129 -5.39 -0.51 1.38
N HIS A 130 -5.41 -0.77 2.69
CA HIS A 130 -5.10 -2.09 3.23
C HIS A 130 -6.10 -3.16 2.78
N ALA A 131 -7.40 -2.84 2.72
CA ALA A 131 -8.45 -3.72 2.25
C ALA A 131 -8.28 -4.05 0.76
N ILE A 132 -8.02 -3.05 -0.09
CA ILE A 132 -7.77 -3.25 -1.53
C ILE A 132 -6.60 -4.21 -1.75
N TYR A 133 -5.47 -3.99 -1.08
CA TYR A 133 -4.31 -4.87 -1.22
C TYR A 133 -4.53 -6.27 -0.63
N ARG A 134 -5.35 -6.41 0.41
CA ARG A 134 -5.71 -7.73 0.96
C ARG A 134 -6.52 -8.53 -0.07
N ALA A 135 -7.55 -7.92 -0.66
CA ALA A 135 -8.36 -8.56 -1.69
C ALA A 135 -7.51 -8.99 -2.91
N ARG A 136 -6.56 -8.15 -3.33
CA ARG A 136 -5.61 -8.48 -4.41
C ARG A 136 -4.72 -9.67 -4.05
N GLN A 137 -4.22 -9.73 -2.82
CA GLN A 137 -3.41 -10.86 -2.35
C GLN A 137 -4.21 -12.17 -2.31
N GLU A 138 -5.47 -12.12 -1.91
CA GLU A 138 -6.39 -13.27 -1.93
C GLU A 138 -6.63 -13.77 -3.36
N ILE A 139 -6.93 -12.87 -4.31
CA ILE A 139 -7.08 -13.22 -5.74
C ILE A 139 -5.82 -13.90 -6.28
N ILE A 140 -4.63 -13.39 -5.93
CA ILE A 140 -3.36 -13.97 -6.34
C ILE A 140 -3.18 -15.37 -5.73
N ALA A 141 -3.44 -15.53 -4.43
CA ALA A 141 -3.33 -16.81 -3.74
C ALA A 141 -4.28 -17.87 -4.33
N ASP A 142 -5.52 -17.49 -4.61
CA ASP A 142 -6.53 -18.35 -5.23
C ASP A 142 -6.09 -18.81 -6.63
N CYS A 143 -5.53 -17.91 -7.43
CA CYS A 143 -5.03 -18.26 -8.75
C CYS A 143 -3.92 -19.32 -8.67
N PHE A 144 -2.94 -19.12 -7.77
CA PHE A 144 -1.86 -20.08 -7.58
C PHE A 144 -2.36 -21.44 -7.09
N SER A 145 -3.34 -21.46 -6.18
CA SER A 145 -3.96 -22.71 -5.73
C SER A 145 -4.60 -23.46 -6.90
N ARG A 146 -5.30 -22.75 -7.80
CA ARG A 146 -5.92 -23.34 -8.99
C ARG A 146 -4.89 -23.86 -9.99
N GLN A 147 -3.84 -23.09 -10.29
CA GLN A 147 -2.75 -23.54 -11.16
C GLN A 147 -2.11 -24.83 -10.63
N MET A 148 -1.86 -24.91 -9.33
CA MET A 148 -1.36 -26.13 -8.69
C MET A 148 -2.33 -27.30 -8.84
N SER A 149 -3.63 -27.06 -8.69
CA SER A 149 -4.64 -28.11 -8.87
C SER A 149 -4.72 -28.60 -10.32
N LEU A 150 -4.52 -27.72 -11.30
CA LEU A 150 -4.48 -28.07 -12.73
C LEU A 150 -3.28 -28.94 -13.08
N GLU A 151 -2.10 -28.65 -12.51
CA GLU A 151 -0.92 -29.52 -12.70
C GLU A 151 -1.07 -30.88 -12.03
N ALA A 152 -1.73 -30.92 -10.86
CA ALA A 152 -2.09 -32.19 -10.21
C ALA A 152 -3.07 -33.01 -11.09
N GLU A 153 -4.06 -32.34 -11.69
CA GLU A 153 -5.01 -32.96 -12.61
C GLU A 153 -4.31 -33.45 -13.90
N ARG A 154 -3.42 -32.65 -14.49
CA ARG A 154 -2.59 -33.03 -15.64
C ARG A 154 -1.81 -34.30 -15.32
N THR A 155 -1.13 -34.33 -14.18
CA THR A 155 -0.35 -35.48 -13.73
C THR A 155 -1.22 -36.73 -13.57
N ALA A 156 -2.40 -36.61 -12.98
CA ALA A 156 -3.33 -37.72 -12.81
C ALA A 156 -3.84 -38.26 -14.16
N ARG A 157 -4.30 -37.38 -15.05
CA ARG A 157 -4.81 -37.76 -16.38
C ARG A 157 -3.73 -38.41 -17.24
N LEU A 158 -2.52 -37.85 -17.28
CA LEU A 158 -1.41 -38.44 -18.03
C LEU A 158 -1.06 -39.82 -17.47
N ARG A 159 -1.00 -39.97 -16.14
CA ARG A 159 -0.77 -41.27 -15.49
C ARG A 159 -1.81 -42.31 -15.89
N ASP A 160 -3.08 -41.94 -15.97
CA ASP A 160 -4.14 -42.85 -16.39
C ASP A 160 -4.01 -43.27 -17.86
N VAL A 161 -3.58 -42.36 -18.74
CA VAL A 161 -3.24 -42.68 -20.13
C VAL A 161 -2.09 -43.70 -20.18
N PHE A 162 -1.01 -43.50 -19.42
CA PHE A 162 0.08 -44.49 -19.34
C PHE A 162 -0.40 -45.84 -18.82
N LYS A 163 -1.18 -45.87 -17.73
CA LYS A 163 -1.74 -47.11 -17.17
C LYS A 163 -2.62 -47.86 -18.18
N LYS A 164 -3.40 -47.14 -18.98
CA LYS A 164 -4.28 -47.73 -20.01
C LYS A 164 -3.47 -48.34 -21.15
N TYR A 165 -2.48 -47.62 -21.68
CA TYR A 165 -1.78 -48.02 -22.89
C TYR A 165 -0.55 -48.91 -22.65
N HIS A 166 0.06 -48.86 -21.46
CA HIS A 166 1.19 -49.73 -21.11
C HIS A 166 0.90 -51.22 -21.35
N PRO A 167 -0.14 -51.86 -20.76
CA PRO A 167 -0.41 -53.27 -21.02
C PRO A 167 -0.85 -53.57 -22.46
N LEU A 168 -1.42 -52.60 -23.17
CA LEU A 168 -1.84 -52.76 -24.56
C LEU A 168 -0.64 -52.76 -25.51
N LEU A 169 0.31 -51.86 -25.30
CA LEU A 169 1.57 -51.79 -26.05
C LEU A 169 2.43 -53.03 -25.75
N THR A 170 2.50 -53.45 -24.48
CA THR A 170 3.20 -54.68 -24.05
C THR A 170 2.62 -55.95 -24.67
N ARG A 171 1.34 -55.95 -25.06
CA ARG A 171 0.67 -57.10 -25.72
C ARG A 171 0.71 -57.05 -27.24
N ALA A 172 0.78 -55.87 -27.86
CA ALA A 172 0.75 -55.69 -29.31
C ALA A 172 2.12 -55.90 -29.99
N PHE A 173 3.04 -56.59 -29.32
CA PHE A 173 4.46 -56.45 -29.54
C PHE A 173 5.00 -57.06 -30.84
N HIS A 174 5.87 -56.29 -31.52
CA HIS A 174 6.69 -56.69 -32.68
C HIS A 174 8.21 -56.46 -32.44
N LYS A 175 8.59 -55.91 -31.29
CA LYS A 175 9.93 -55.60 -30.74
C LYS A 175 10.26 -56.48 -29.49
N MET A 176 11.37 -56.25 -28.78
CA MET A 176 11.64 -56.87 -27.47
C MET A 176 10.94 -56.10 -26.33
N PRO A 177 10.27 -56.77 -25.36
CA PRO A 177 9.57 -56.14 -24.23
C PRO A 177 10.31 -54.97 -23.55
N ALA A 178 11.61 -55.13 -23.34
CA ALA A 178 12.49 -54.14 -22.73
C ALA A 178 12.55 -52.81 -23.52
N GLU A 179 12.50 -52.84 -24.85
CA GLU A 179 12.62 -51.63 -25.68
C GLU A 179 11.40 -50.70 -25.58
N VAL A 180 10.20 -51.26 -25.37
CA VAL A 180 8.99 -50.44 -25.18
C VAL A 180 8.90 -49.92 -23.76
N GLU A 181 9.41 -50.67 -22.80
CA GLU A 181 9.54 -50.21 -21.42
C GLU A 181 10.49 -49.01 -21.35
N GLU A 182 11.69 -49.12 -21.94
CA GLU A 182 12.64 -48.01 -22.06
C GLU A 182 12.01 -46.80 -22.79
N GLN A 183 11.30 -47.01 -23.89
CA GLN A 183 10.63 -45.92 -24.60
C GLN A 183 9.56 -45.22 -23.75
N LEU A 184 8.77 -45.96 -22.98
CA LEU A 184 7.74 -45.40 -22.10
C LEU A 184 8.37 -44.67 -20.90
N GLU A 185 9.48 -45.19 -20.37
CA GLU A 185 10.24 -44.54 -19.29
C GLU A 185 10.83 -43.21 -19.74
N LEU A 186 11.48 -43.15 -20.91
CA LEU A 186 12.03 -41.91 -21.46
C LEU A 186 10.93 -40.85 -21.66
N GLU A 187 9.77 -41.25 -22.18
CA GLU A 187 8.64 -40.32 -22.33
C GLU A 187 8.05 -39.89 -20.97
N ALA A 188 8.00 -40.77 -19.97
CA ALA A 188 7.56 -40.41 -18.62
C ALA A 188 8.52 -39.42 -17.95
N VAL A 189 9.84 -39.60 -18.14
CA VAL A 189 10.87 -38.65 -17.65
C VAL A 189 10.67 -37.29 -18.31
N ALA A 190 10.53 -37.23 -19.64
CA ALA A 190 10.32 -35.97 -20.35
C ALA A 190 9.07 -35.21 -19.89
N LEU A 191 7.98 -35.92 -19.59
CA LEU A 191 6.76 -35.30 -19.06
C LEU A 191 6.94 -34.79 -17.62
N ASN A 192 7.65 -35.55 -16.79
CA ASN A 192 7.95 -35.12 -15.42
C ASN A 192 8.81 -33.86 -15.43
N GLU A 193 9.83 -33.79 -16.29
CA GLU A 193 10.66 -32.60 -16.47
C GLU A 193 9.81 -31.39 -16.90
N MET A 194 8.88 -31.59 -17.83
CA MET A 194 7.95 -30.54 -18.27
C MET A 194 7.05 -30.05 -17.13
N ILE A 195 6.44 -30.96 -16.36
CA ILE A 195 5.58 -30.60 -15.21
C ILE A 195 6.40 -29.86 -14.14
N LEU A 196 7.60 -30.34 -13.81
CA LEU A 196 8.47 -29.69 -12.83
C LEU A 196 8.90 -28.30 -13.29
N SER A 197 9.20 -28.13 -14.58
CA SER A 197 9.50 -26.83 -15.19
C SER A 197 8.31 -25.87 -15.02
N ASN A 198 7.09 -26.31 -15.31
CA ASN A 198 5.88 -25.50 -15.16
C ASN A 198 5.65 -25.10 -13.70
N LEU A 199 5.78 -26.03 -12.76
CA LEU A 199 5.66 -25.76 -11.32
C LEU A 199 6.68 -24.70 -10.86
N ARG A 200 7.92 -24.79 -11.35
CA ARG A 200 8.95 -23.79 -11.07
C ARG A 200 8.57 -22.42 -11.64
N GLN A 201 8.12 -22.37 -12.89
CA GLN A 201 7.69 -21.12 -13.52
C GLN A 201 6.52 -20.48 -12.75
N TYR A 202 5.55 -21.26 -12.29
CA TYR A 202 4.47 -20.74 -11.46
C TYR A 202 4.96 -20.19 -10.12
N ALA A 203 5.89 -20.87 -9.46
CA ALA A 203 6.50 -20.36 -8.23
C ALA A 203 7.26 -19.05 -8.44
N GLU A 204 8.03 -18.94 -9.53
CA GLU A 204 8.75 -17.72 -9.90
C GLU A 204 7.78 -16.57 -10.22
N LEU A 205 6.72 -16.84 -11.00
CA LEU A 205 5.67 -15.86 -11.29
C LEU A 205 4.96 -15.38 -10.01
N ARG A 206 4.70 -16.28 -9.05
CA ARG A 206 4.12 -15.93 -7.75
C ARG A 206 5.00 -14.97 -7.00
N PHE A 207 6.27 -15.33 -6.88
CA PHE A 207 7.24 -14.54 -6.15
C PHE A 207 7.37 -13.14 -6.76
N ASN A 208 7.53 -13.06 -8.08
CA ASN A 208 7.65 -11.80 -8.81
C ASN A 208 6.39 -10.94 -8.64
N ARG A 209 5.20 -11.54 -8.74
CA ARG A 209 3.94 -10.80 -8.60
C ARG A 209 3.75 -10.27 -7.18
N LEU A 210 3.98 -11.09 -6.16
CA LEU A 210 3.87 -10.66 -4.76
C LEU A 210 4.88 -9.55 -4.44
N THR A 211 6.11 -9.67 -4.95
CA THR A 211 7.14 -8.64 -4.78
C THR A 211 6.69 -7.32 -5.40
N ALA A 212 6.20 -7.34 -6.64
CA ALA A 212 5.69 -6.15 -7.32
C ALA A 212 4.51 -5.49 -6.57
N GLU A 213 3.60 -6.28 -6.00
CA GLU A 213 2.47 -5.76 -5.19
C GLU A 213 2.96 -5.09 -3.90
N VAL A 214 3.95 -5.69 -3.21
CA VAL A 214 4.55 -5.11 -1.99
C VAL A 214 5.23 -3.78 -2.31
N GLU A 215 6.01 -3.71 -3.38
CA GLU A 215 6.65 -2.47 -3.81
C GLU A 215 5.64 -1.38 -4.19
N ALA A 216 4.60 -1.73 -4.93
CA ALA A 216 3.53 -0.81 -5.30
C ALA A 216 2.81 -0.26 -4.07
N LYS A 217 2.46 -1.13 -3.11
CA LYS A 217 1.85 -0.75 -1.84
C LYS A 217 2.74 0.20 -1.06
N GLN A 218 4.04 -0.06 -1.01
CA GLN A 218 4.99 0.79 -0.31
C GLN A 218 5.08 2.18 -0.94
N LYS A 219 5.09 2.27 -2.28
CA LYS A 219 5.06 3.55 -3.01
C LYS A 219 3.81 4.36 -2.67
N LEU A 220 2.64 3.73 -2.66
CA LEU A 220 1.38 4.40 -2.30
C LEU A 220 1.32 4.79 -0.82
N LYS A 221 1.84 3.95 0.08
CA LYS A 221 1.95 4.28 1.50
C LYS A 221 2.85 5.49 1.74
N ASN A 222 3.98 5.57 1.03
CA ASN A 222 4.88 6.72 1.10
C ASN A 222 4.19 7.98 0.58
N LEU A 223 3.49 7.88 -0.56
CA LEU A 223 2.70 8.99 -1.11
C LEU A 223 1.64 9.45 -0.09
N TRP A 224 0.89 8.54 0.52
CA TRP A 224 -0.09 8.88 1.54
C TRP A 224 0.55 9.58 2.74
N LYS A 225 1.71 9.13 3.22
CA LYS A 225 2.42 9.80 4.33
C LYS A 225 2.73 11.26 3.98
N VAL A 226 3.31 11.49 2.80
CA VAL A 226 3.61 12.84 2.31
C VAL A 226 2.35 13.69 2.23
N ARG A 227 1.23 13.13 1.74
CA ARG A 227 -0.06 13.83 1.65
C ARG A 227 -0.65 14.16 3.01
N ARG A 228 -0.62 13.21 3.95
CA ARG A 228 -1.07 13.41 5.33
C ARG A 228 -0.26 14.49 6.03
N ASP A 229 1.06 14.48 5.85
CA ASP A 229 1.92 15.47 6.49
C ASP A 229 1.66 16.87 5.88
N ALA A 230 1.44 16.97 4.57
CA ALA A 230 1.01 18.22 3.93
C ALA A 230 -0.36 18.71 4.43
N TRP A 231 -1.33 17.82 4.62
CA TRP A 231 -2.63 18.15 5.23
C TRP A 231 -2.47 18.67 6.67
N ARG A 232 -1.59 18.04 7.48
CA ARG A 232 -1.30 18.52 8.83
C ARG A 232 -0.72 19.93 8.81
N THR A 233 0.27 20.20 7.96
CA THR A 233 0.84 21.54 7.83
C THR A 233 -0.21 22.56 7.41
N LEU A 234 -1.10 22.21 6.48
CA LEU A 234 -2.18 23.08 6.04
C LEU A 234 -3.16 23.40 7.18
N ASN A 235 -3.53 22.41 7.99
CA ASN A 235 -4.40 22.63 9.15
C ASN A 235 -3.74 23.47 10.24
N ILE A 236 -2.44 23.28 10.49
CA ILE A 236 -1.68 24.12 11.42
C ILE A 236 -1.69 25.57 10.94
N LEU A 237 -1.38 25.82 9.67
CA LEU A 237 -1.40 27.17 9.09
C LEU A 237 -2.80 27.80 9.14
N GLN A 238 -3.86 27.02 8.92
CA GLN A 238 -5.23 27.50 9.07
C GLN A 238 -5.57 27.82 10.53
N ALA A 239 -5.15 26.98 11.48
CA ALA A 239 -5.35 27.22 12.90
C ALA A 239 -4.59 28.47 13.37
N GLU A 240 -3.33 28.65 12.96
CA GLU A 240 -2.53 29.86 13.23
C GLU A 240 -3.19 31.12 12.67
N LYS A 241 -3.72 31.05 11.44
CA LYS A 241 -4.43 32.17 10.81
C LYS A 241 -5.72 32.50 11.58
N ARG A 242 -6.51 31.49 11.94
CA ARG A 242 -7.74 31.66 12.73
C ARG A 242 -7.45 32.24 14.11
N LEU A 243 -6.42 31.73 14.79
CA LEU A 243 -5.95 32.26 16.06
C LEU A 243 -5.55 33.73 15.90
N SER A 244 -4.77 34.07 14.87
CA SER A 244 -4.33 35.45 14.62
C SER A 244 -5.50 36.39 14.32
N GLU A 245 -6.50 35.94 13.56
CA GLU A 245 -7.73 36.69 13.29
C GLU A 245 -8.58 36.85 14.55
N TYR A 246 -8.71 35.79 15.35
CA TYR A 246 -9.41 35.81 16.63
C TYR A 246 -8.72 36.76 17.62
N LEU A 247 -7.39 36.72 17.76
CA LEU A 247 -6.66 37.62 18.64
C LEU A 247 -6.78 39.11 18.25
N ARG A 248 -6.99 39.40 16.96
CA ARG A 248 -7.31 40.76 16.50
C ARG A 248 -8.78 41.15 16.74
N ALA A 249 -9.70 40.20 16.73
CA ALA A 249 -11.15 40.43 16.85
C ALA A 249 -11.66 40.36 18.30
N ALA A 250 -11.11 39.45 19.09
CA ALA A 250 -11.30 39.39 20.53
C ALA A 250 -10.64 40.63 21.11
N ALA A 251 -11.42 41.38 21.90
CA ALA A 251 -11.15 42.71 22.42
C ALA A 251 -9.99 42.77 23.45
N VAL A 252 -8.88 42.09 23.16
CA VAL A 252 -7.63 42.16 23.90
C VAL A 252 -7.11 43.60 23.88
N GLU A 253 -7.16 44.29 22.74
CA GLU A 253 -6.82 45.71 22.67
C GLU A 253 -7.70 46.55 23.61
N SER A 254 -9.02 46.33 23.65
CA SER A 254 -9.89 47.13 24.52
C SER A 254 -9.73 46.83 26.02
N HIS A 255 -9.46 45.57 26.38
CA HIS A 255 -9.25 45.19 27.79
C HIS A 255 -7.89 45.70 28.29
N VAL A 256 -6.88 45.73 27.43
CA VAL A 256 -5.56 46.32 27.70
C VAL A 256 -5.68 47.84 27.84
N GLU A 257 -6.41 48.51 26.93
CA GLU A 257 -6.65 49.96 26.99
C GLU A 257 -7.39 50.39 28.26
N ALA A 258 -8.45 49.67 28.65
CA ALA A 258 -9.19 49.95 29.87
C ALA A 258 -8.32 49.78 31.13
N SER A 259 -7.51 48.72 31.17
CA SER A 259 -6.59 48.44 32.28
C SER A 259 -5.47 49.48 32.38
N LEU A 260 -4.97 49.97 31.25
CA LEU A 260 -3.98 51.05 31.20
C LEU A 260 -4.56 52.37 31.72
N ALA A 261 -5.79 52.71 31.35
CA ALA A 261 -6.47 53.91 31.84
C ALA A 261 -6.70 53.89 33.37
N GLU A 262 -7.06 52.73 33.94
CA GLU A 262 -7.14 52.55 35.40
C GLU A 262 -5.77 52.73 36.10
N LEU A 263 -4.69 52.33 35.42
CA LEU A 263 -3.33 52.41 35.95
C LEU A 263 -2.79 53.84 35.91
N GLU A 264 -3.08 54.57 34.83
CA GLU A 264 -2.77 56.00 34.68
C GLU A 264 -3.49 56.84 35.75
N THR A 265 -4.79 56.60 35.95
CA THR A 265 -5.56 57.30 37.00
C THR A 265 -5.03 56.98 38.40
N CYS A 266 -4.67 55.73 38.69
CA CYS A 266 -4.04 55.38 39.97
C CYS A 266 -2.68 56.07 40.14
N MET A 267 -1.85 56.12 39.10
CA MET A 267 -0.56 56.84 39.13
C MET A 267 -0.74 58.34 39.38
N ASP A 268 -1.74 58.96 38.75
CA ASP A 268 -2.03 60.38 38.94
C ASP A 268 -2.43 60.69 40.38
N THR A 269 -3.23 59.82 41.03
CA THR A 269 -3.58 60.00 42.46
C THR A 269 -2.35 59.92 43.37
N VAL A 270 -1.42 59.00 43.08
CA VAL A 270 -0.16 58.88 43.83
C VAL A 270 0.69 60.13 43.66
N TRP A 271 0.81 60.62 42.43
CA TRP A 271 1.58 61.82 42.14
C TRP A 271 0.97 63.10 42.72
N GLN A 272 -0.36 63.24 42.70
CA GLN A 272 -1.04 64.37 43.33
C GLN A 272 -0.75 64.42 44.83
N HIS A 273 -0.93 63.30 45.51
CA HIS A 273 -0.70 63.22 46.95
C HIS A 273 0.78 63.39 47.33
N TYR A 274 1.70 62.91 46.49
CA TYR A 274 3.14 63.17 46.65
C TYR A 274 3.45 64.67 46.53
N ARG A 275 2.87 65.35 45.53
CA ARG A 275 3.04 66.80 45.37
C ARG A 275 2.48 67.56 46.57
N GLU A 276 1.30 67.20 47.07
CA GLU A 276 0.69 67.83 48.25
C GLU A 276 1.62 67.75 49.47
N HIS A 277 2.16 66.58 49.76
CA HIS A 277 3.12 66.39 50.85
C HIS A 277 4.43 67.15 50.62
N VAL A 278 4.97 67.13 49.40
CA VAL A 278 6.20 67.88 49.07
C VAL A 278 5.99 69.39 49.19
N THR A 279 4.80 69.90 48.84
CA THR A 279 4.46 71.31 49.02
C THR A 279 4.25 71.71 50.48
N GLY A 280 3.90 70.75 51.35
CA GLY A 280 3.76 70.96 52.81
C GLY A 280 5.05 70.80 53.60
N LEU A 281 6.13 70.23 53.02
CA LEU A 281 7.43 70.09 53.69
C LEU A 281 8.01 71.39 54.28
N PRO A 282 7.85 72.58 53.66
CA PRO A 282 8.30 73.83 54.24
C PRO A 282 7.62 74.18 55.58
N ASP A 283 6.40 73.71 55.80
CA ASP A 283 5.66 73.97 57.03
C ASP A 283 6.13 73.06 58.19
N LEU A 284 6.86 71.97 57.89
CA LEU A 284 7.53 71.12 58.88
C LEU A 284 8.86 71.69 59.40
N PHE A 285 9.35 72.81 58.88
CA PHE A 285 10.57 73.40 59.44
C PHE A 285 10.28 74.01 60.81
N LEU A 286 10.88 73.43 61.85
CA LEU A 286 10.79 73.93 63.23
C LEU A 286 11.24 75.39 63.31
N LYS A 287 10.32 76.27 63.68
CA LYS A 287 10.59 77.70 63.88
C LYS A 287 11.33 77.95 65.20
N HIS A 288 11.10 77.10 66.20
CA HIS A 288 11.75 77.11 67.51
C HIS A 288 12.00 75.67 67.99
N VAL A 289 13.15 75.42 68.62
CA VAL A 289 13.55 74.08 69.07
C VAL A 289 13.28 73.95 70.58
N THR A 290 12.28 73.14 70.92
CA THR A 290 11.87 72.76 72.27
C THR A 290 11.56 71.26 72.26
N ASP A 291 11.67 70.55 73.39
CA ASP A 291 11.41 69.10 73.41
C ASP A 291 10.01 68.74 72.89
N GLU A 292 8.99 69.51 73.27
CA GLU A 292 7.61 69.36 72.78
C GLU A 292 7.47 69.57 71.26
N SER A 293 8.21 70.53 70.69
CA SER A 293 8.16 70.80 69.24
C SER A 293 8.90 69.74 68.42
N VAL A 294 9.93 69.11 68.99
CA VAL A 294 10.63 67.99 68.35
C VAL A 294 9.75 66.73 68.33
N ASP A 295 9.02 66.46 69.41
CA ASP A 295 8.06 65.35 69.46
C ASP A 295 6.91 65.54 68.47
N GLU A 296 6.30 66.74 68.41
CA GLU A 296 5.26 67.07 67.41
C GLU A 296 5.77 66.96 65.97
N TRP A 297 6.99 67.43 65.71
CA TRP A 297 7.63 67.31 64.39
C TRP A 297 7.86 65.85 64.01
N GLN A 298 8.33 65.04 64.96
CA GLN A 298 8.59 63.63 64.74
C GLN A 298 7.30 62.88 64.42
N ASP A 299 6.21 63.15 65.13
CA ASP A 299 4.89 62.56 64.87
C ASP A 299 4.36 62.95 63.48
N GLN A 300 4.44 64.23 63.09
CA GLN A 300 4.05 64.69 61.75
C GLN A 300 4.89 64.06 60.64
N ALA A 301 6.21 63.93 60.85
CA ALA A 301 7.09 63.27 59.89
C ALA A 301 6.76 61.78 59.74
N TYR A 302 6.42 61.09 60.84
CA TYR A 302 5.97 59.70 60.82
C TYR A 302 4.62 59.53 60.12
N GLU A 303 3.67 60.45 60.33
CA GLU A 303 2.37 60.42 59.64
C GLU A 303 2.52 60.57 58.13
N ILE A 304 3.36 61.50 57.66
CA ILE A 304 3.64 61.71 56.24
C ILE A 304 4.32 60.47 55.64
N LEU A 305 5.31 59.89 56.34
CA LEU A 305 5.99 58.68 55.89
C LEU A 305 5.04 57.48 55.80
N ASN A 306 4.16 57.30 56.79
CA ASN A 306 3.17 56.24 56.80
C ASN A 306 2.08 56.44 55.73
N SER A 307 1.63 57.67 55.51
CA SER A 307 0.70 58.05 54.43
C SER A 307 1.29 57.72 53.06
N MET A 308 2.55 58.12 52.80
CA MET A 308 3.22 57.79 51.54
C MET A 308 3.44 56.28 51.38
N SER A 309 3.88 55.59 52.43
CA SER A 309 4.13 54.14 52.40
C SER A 309 2.86 53.33 52.12
N THR A 310 1.73 53.71 52.76
CA THR A 310 0.43 53.06 52.54
C THR A 310 -0.09 53.27 51.12
N MET A 311 0.05 54.48 50.57
CA MET A 311 -0.30 54.81 49.19
C MET A 311 0.52 54.04 48.15
N VAL A 312 1.85 54.02 48.29
CA VAL A 312 2.73 53.25 47.38
C VAL A 312 2.40 51.76 47.45
N THR A 313 2.12 51.25 48.65
CA THR A 313 1.70 49.84 48.83
C THR A 313 0.36 49.56 48.15
N ALA A 314 -0.60 50.48 48.23
CA ALA A 314 -1.90 50.35 47.56
C ALA A 314 -1.76 50.38 46.02
N HIS A 315 -0.88 51.23 45.49
CA HIS A 315 -0.56 51.27 44.07
C HIS A 315 0.08 49.97 43.60
N CYS A 316 1.11 49.46 44.30
CA CYS A 316 1.74 48.18 43.98
C CYS A 316 0.75 47.00 44.01
N LYS A 317 -0.22 47.00 44.95
CA LYS A 317 -1.29 46.00 44.99
C LYS A 317 -2.23 46.11 43.80
N SER A 318 -2.60 47.32 43.41
CA SER A 318 -3.48 47.58 42.25
C SER A 318 -2.81 47.15 40.94
N TYR A 319 -1.53 47.50 40.77
CA TYR A 319 -0.70 47.05 39.64
C TYR A 319 -0.65 45.51 39.55
N ARG A 320 -0.39 44.84 40.67
CA ARG A 320 -0.34 43.37 40.72
C ARG A 320 -1.68 42.73 40.39
N ARG A 321 -2.79 43.32 40.86
CA ARG A 321 -4.14 42.86 40.54
C ARG A 321 -4.42 42.94 39.04
N LEU A 322 -4.14 44.11 38.43
CA LEU A 322 -4.33 44.32 36.99
C LEU A 322 -3.51 43.33 36.14
N TYR A 323 -2.27 43.06 36.54
CA TYR A 323 -1.45 42.06 35.85
C TYR A 323 -2.07 40.67 35.89
N LEU A 324 -2.55 40.23 37.07
CA LEU A 324 -3.22 38.94 37.24
C LEU A 324 -4.53 38.86 36.46
N ASP A 325 -5.33 39.93 36.46
CA ASP A 325 -6.61 39.98 35.74
C ASP A 325 -6.39 39.88 34.22
N LEU A 326 -5.36 40.56 33.71
CA LEU A 326 -4.92 40.41 32.32
C LEU A 326 -4.48 38.97 32.02
N GLU A 327 -3.63 38.40 32.87
CA GLU A 327 -3.12 37.04 32.68
C GLU A 327 -4.26 36.00 32.67
N ASN A 328 -5.20 36.12 33.61
CA ASN A 328 -6.37 35.25 33.68
C ASN A 328 -7.30 35.41 32.47
N ALA A 329 -7.53 36.64 32.02
CA ALA A 329 -8.31 36.90 30.81
C ALA A 329 -7.65 36.26 29.59
N TRP A 330 -6.31 36.31 29.48
CA TRP A 330 -5.57 35.63 28.42
C TRP A 330 -5.73 34.11 28.46
N TYR A 331 -5.64 33.49 29.64
CA TYR A 331 -5.82 32.03 29.77
C TYR A 331 -7.25 31.59 29.47
N GLU A 332 -8.27 32.30 29.96
CA GLU A 332 -9.68 31.97 29.64
C GLU A 332 -9.97 32.08 28.13
N GLN A 333 -9.33 33.02 27.44
CA GLN A 333 -9.47 33.17 25.99
C GLN A 333 -8.74 32.05 25.24
N LEU A 334 -7.57 31.63 25.72
CA LEU A 334 -6.83 30.49 25.17
C LEU A 334 -7.60 29.18 25.34
N ASP A 335 -8.23 28.95 26.49
CA ASP A 335 -9.04 27.76 26.75
C ASP A 335 -10.25 27.70 25.82
N LYS A 336 -10.96 28.81 25.61
CA LYS A 336 -12.07 28.88 24.64
C LYS A 336 -11.63 28.53 23.22
N VAL A 337 -10.45 29.00 22.81
CA VAL A 337 -9.87 28.66 21.51
C VAL A 337 -9.51 27.17 21.45
N GLY A 338 -8.98 26.60 22.54
CA GLY A 338 -8.71 25.17 22.66
C GLY A 338 -9.98 24.33 22.46
N ASP A 339 -11.06 24.69 23.13
CA ASP A 339 -12.34 23.98 23.06
C ASP A 339 -12.98 24.09 21.66
N ASP A 340 -12.96 25.27 21.04
CA ASP A 340 -13.50 25.47 19.69
C ASP A 340 -12.67 24.77 18.58
N LEU A 341 -11.37 24.60 18.80
CA LEU A 341 -10.49 23.83 17.90
C LEU A 341 -10.61 22.31 18.10
N VAL A 342 -11.09 21.85 19.25
CA VAL A 342 -11.29 20.41 19.56
C VAL A 342 -12.69 19.93 19.16
N HIS A 343 -13.69 20.82 19.18
CA HIS A 343 -15.08 20.47 18.90
C HIS A 343 -15.55 20.71 17.44
N ARG A 344 -14.64 20.99 16.51
CA ARG A 344 -14.90 21.04 15.05
C ARG A 344 -13.83 20.29 14.27
#